data_AF-A0A1W1BBH4-F1
#
_entry.id   AF-A0A1W1BBH4-F1
#
_cell.length_a   1.000
_cell.length_b   1.000
_cell.length_c   1.000
_cell.angle_alpha   90.00
_cell.angle_beta   90.00
_cell.angle_gamma   90.00
#
_symmetry.space_group_name_H-M   'P 1'
#
loop_
_entity.id
_entity.type
_entity.pdbx_description
1 polymer ?
#
loop_
_entity_poly.entity_id
_entity_poly.type
_entity_poly.pdbx_seq_one_letter_code
_entity_poly.pdbx_strand_id
1 'polypeptide(L)'
;MLKRPAFTLIEVLISIVLLGIILPALYSSVDLMRDSNAHLLAYLNKAKKITQATDMLYLDIVSSDGNLTIKKDEFTRLCIEQTQNSLHELYAPKVCWVVLKKENTLVRVEGVNYTLPLRSEERVAVDPIMKGVELFDIYYPKKKDKVLILLQQKGKAPISFMVQGITRPKPLKPKKKTKRRGSRDRNNTHRTNPGTRTPSGTHNPGNPGNPGNPGNPGNPGNPGNPGNPGNPGA
;
A
#
# COMPACT_ATOMS: atom_id res chain seq x y z
N MET A 1 -20.73 -64.00 -49.60
CA MET A 1 -21.36 -63.33 -48.45
C MET A 1 -20.74 -63.87 -47.17
N LEU A 2 -19.95 -63.07 -46.44
CA LEU A 2 -19.45 -63.48 -45.11
C LEU A 2 -20.64 -63.48 -44.13
N LYS A 3 -20.93 -64.63 -43.52
CA LYS A 3 -21.90 -64.73 -42.41
C LYS A 3 -21.40 -63.89 -41.24
N ARG A 4 -22.15 -62.85 -40.85
CA ARG A 4 -21.92 -62.12 -39.60
C ARG A 4 -22.60 -62.91 -38.48
N PRO A 5 -21.87 -63.36 -37.44
CA PRO A 5 -22.51 -64.00 -36.30
C PRO A 5 -23.42 -62.99 -35.58
N ALA A 6 -24.63 -63.42 -35.24
CA ALA A 6 -25.58 -62.64 -34.44
C ALA A 6 -25.43 -63.03 -32.96
N PHE A 7 -25.52 -62.06 -32.06
CA PHE A 7 -25.45 -62.29 -30.62
C PHE A 7 -26.65 -63.10 -30.13
N THR A 8 -26.42 -63.95 -29.13
CA THR A 8 -27.48 -64.72 -28.49
C THR A 8 -28.25 -63.84 -27.49
N LEU A 9 -29.54 -64.11 -27.32
CA LEU A 9 -30.40 -63.32 -26.43
C LEU A 9 -29.93 -63.38 -24.96
N ILE A 10 -29.31 -64.51 -24.56
CA ILE A 10 -28.71 -64.69 -23.23
C ILE A 10 -27.47 -63.79 -23.03
N GLU A 11 -26.60 -63.63 -24.03
CA GLU A 11 -25.43 -62.72 -23.95
C GLU A 11 -25.85 -61.26 -23.80
N VAL A 12 -26.91 -60.85 -24.52
CA VAL A 12 -27.45 -59.49 -24.41
C VAL A 12 -28.01 -59.24 -23.02
N LEU A 13 -28.72 -60.20 -22.44
CA LEU A 13 -29.32 -60.08 -21.11
C LEU A 13 -28.25 -60.00 -20.01
N ILE A 14 -27.21 -60.84 -20.10
CA ILE A 14 -26.06 -60.78 -19.18
C ILE A 14 -25.33 -59.44 -19.30
N SER A 15 -25.15 -58.92 -20.52
CA SER A 15 -24.48 -57.63 -20.77
C SER A 15 -25.26 -56.46 -20.16
N ILE A 16 -26.59 -56.46 -20.25
CA ILE A 16 -27.45 -55.42 -19.65
C ILE A 16 -27.36 -55.45 -18.14
N VAL A 17 -27.39 -56.64 -17.52
CA VAL A 17 -27.28 -56.80 -16.07
C VAL A 17 -25.91 -56.33 -15.58
N LEU A 18 -24.83 -56.75 -16.24
CA LEU A 18 -23.47 -56.32 -15.90
C LEU A 18 -23.32 -54.80 -16.07
N LEU A 19 -23.83 -54.22 -17.15
CA LEU A 19 -23.79 -52.77 -17.38
C LEU A 19 -24.60 -52.01 -16.33
N GLY A 20 -25.77 -52.52 -15.95
CA GLY A 20 -26.63 -51.94 -14.91
C GLY A 20 -25.96 -51.91 -13.53
N ILE A 21 -25.10 -52.89 -13.22
CA ILE A 21 -24.33 -52.92 -11.98
C ILE A 21 -23.14 -51.95 -12.05
N ILE A 22 -22.47 -51.84 -13.20
CA ILE A 22 -21.25 -51.03 -13.36
C ILE A 22 -21.56 -49.53 -13.44
N LEU A 23 -22.65 -49.13 -14.12
CA LEU A 23 -22.97 -47.72 -14.35
C LEU A 23 -23.09 -46.88 -13.05
N PRO A 24 -23.80 -47.32 -12.00
CA PRO A 24 -23.87 -46.56 -10.74
C PRO A 24 -22.50 -46.33 -10.09
N ALA A 25 -21.62 -47.33 -10.11
CA ALA A 25 -20.27 -47.22 -9.58
C ALA A 25 -19.41 -46.23 -10.39
N LEU A 26 -19.55 -46.22 -11.71
CA LEU A 26 -18.86 -45.27 -12.58
C LEU A 26 -19.36 -43.83 -12.36
N TYR A 27 -20.68 -43.62 -12.29
CA TYR A 27 -21.24 -42.29 -12.01
C TYR A 27 -20.79 -41.77 -10.64
N SER A 28 -20.82 -42.63 -9.61
CA SER A 28 -20.35 -42.27 -8.27
C SER A 28 -18.87 -41.90 -8.27
N SER A 29 -18.04 -42.61 -9.04
CA SER A 29 -16.61 -42.31 -9.19
C SER A 29 -16.36 -40.97 -9.91
N VAL A 30 -17.15 -40.67 -10.94
CA VAL A 30 -17.09 -39.39 -11.66
C VAL A 30 -17.50 -38.23 -10.75
N ASP A 31 -18.57 -38.39 -9.98
CA ASP A 31 -19.04 -37.35 -9.07
C ASP A 31 -18.04 -37.11 -7.92
N LEU A 32 -17.45 -38.18 -7.35
CA LEU A 32 -16.37 -38.05 -6.38
C LEU A 32 -15.15 -37.32 -6.96
N MET A 33 -14.79 -37.62 -8.21
CA MET A 33 -13.67 -36.95 -8.89
C MET A 33 -13.97 -35.47 -9.15
N ARG A 34 -15.20 -35.14 -9.56
CA ARG A 34 -15.64 -33.75 -9.74
C ARG A 34 -15.58 -32.97 -8.44
N ASP A 35 -16.06 -33.54 -7.34
CA ASP A 35 -16.04 -32.91 -6.02
C ASP A 35 -14.60 -32.70 -5.52
N SER A 36 -13.74 -33.72 -5.65
CA SER A 36 -12.31 -33.62 -5.34
C SER A 36 -11.62 -32.50 -6.13
N ASN A 37 -11.90 -32.41 -7.44
CA ASN A 37 -11.35 -31.34 -8.29
C ASN A 37 -11.87 -29.95 -7.89
N ALA A 38 -13.15 -29.84 -7.51
CA ALA A 38 -13.71 -28.58 -7.02
C ALA A 38 -13.03 -28.13 -5.72
N HIS A 39 -12.80 -29.06 -4.80
CA HIS A 39 -12.03 -28.81 -3.59
C HIS A 39 -10.59 -28.36 -3.90
N LEU A 40 -9.89 -29.06 -4.79
CA LEU A 40 -8.53 -28.68 -5.20
C LEU A 40 -8.49 -27.27 -5.80
N LEU A 41 -9.43 -26.94 -6.68
CA LEU A 41 -9.54 -25.61 -7.27
C LEU A 41 -9.78 -24.52 -6.20
N ALA A 42 -10.61 -24.80 -5.19
CA ALA A 42 -10.84 -23.89 -4.08
C ALA A 42 -9.55 -23.65 -3.26
N TYR A 43 -8.76 -24.69 -3.00
CA TYR A 43 -7.45 -24.57 -2.35
C TYR A 43 -6.48 -23.74 -3.19
N LEU A 44 -6.37 -24.01 -4.50
CA LEU A 44 -5.51 -23.26 -5.41
C LEU A 44 -5.89 -21.78 -5.45
N ASN A 45 -7.18 -21.47 -5.56
CA ASN A 45 -7.68 -20.10 -5.54
C ASN A 45 -7.40 -19.41 -4.20
N LYS A 46 -7.55 -20.13 -3.08
CA LYS A 46 -7.27 -19.63 -1.73
C LYS A 46 -5.77 -19.36 -1.53
N ALA A 47 -4.89 -20.19 -2.09
CA ALA A 47 -3.44 -20.00 -2.07
C ALA A 47 -3.02 -18.83 -2.96
N LYS A 48 -3.51 -18.79 -4.21
CA LYS A 48 -3.25 -17.72 -5.19
C LYS A 48 -3.55 -16.33 -4.62
N LYS A 49 -4.66 -16.15 -3.90
CA LYS A 49 -5.00 -14.86 -3.27
C LYS A 49 -3.99 -14.40 -2.21
N ILE A 50 -3.42 -15.33 -1.44
CA ILE A 50 -2.39 -15.00 -0.45
C ILE A 50 -1.10 -14.59 -1.15
N THR A 51 -0.72 -15.34 -2.18
CA THR A 51 0.45 -15.06 -2.99
C THR A 51 0.30 -13.70 -3.64
N GLN A 52 -0.87 -13.39 -4.20
CA GLN A 52 -1.17 -12.09 -4.79
C GLN A 52 -1.03 -10.93 -3.78
N ALA A 53 -1.54 -11.08 -2.55
CA ALA A 53 -1.38 -10.07 -1.50
C ALA A 53 0.10 -9.80 -1.17
N THR A 54 0.87 -10.89 -1.09
CA THR A 54 2.29 -10.87 -0.76
C THR A 54 3.09 -10.24 -1.90
N ASP A 55 2.83 -10.63 -3.14
CA ASP A 55 3.47 -10.13 -4.35
C ASP A 55 3.20 -8.63 -4.54
N MET A 56 1.94 -8.21 -4.38
CA MET A 56 1.56 -6.79 -4.48
C MET A 56 2.27 -5.95 -3.43
N LEU A 57 2.27 -6.38 -2.17
CA LEU A 57 2.94 -5.66 -1.09
C LEU A 57 4.47 -5.64 -1.30
N TYR A 58 5.04 -6.75 -1.79
CA TYR A 58 6.45 -6.82 -2.15
C TYR A 58 6.80 -5.82 -3.25
N LEU A 59 6.03 -5.80 -4.34
CA LEU A 59 6.22 -4.88 -5.47
C LEU A 59 6.05 -3.42 -5.05
N ASP A 60 5.03 -3.11 -4.25
CA ASP A 60 4.78 -1.77 -3.71
C ASP A 60 6.00 -1.24 -2.93
N ILE A 61 6.63 -2.09 -2.11
CA ILE A 61 7.80 -1.73 -1.29
C ILE A 61 9.07 -1.64 -2.14
N VAL A 62 9.34 -2.62 -3.01
CA VAL A 62 10.56 -2.66 -3.84
C VAL A 62 10.59 -1.50 -4.84
N SER A 63 9.43 -1.15 -5.41
CA SER A 63 9.30 -0.04 -6.34
C SER A 63 9.00 1.31 -5.67
N SER A 64 9.15 1.38 -4.34
CA SER A 64 8.95 2.62 -3.57
C SER A 64 10.14 3.58 -3.66
N ASP A 65 9.84 4.84 -3.37
CA ASP A 65 10.84 5.88 -3.11
C ASP A 65 11.55 5.74 -1.73
N GLY A 66 11.22 4.69 -0.96
CA GLY A 66 11.73 4.46 0.38
C GLY A 66 11.14 5.37 1.48
N ASN A 67 10.20 6.26 1.14
CA ASN A 67 9.48 7.09 2.09
C ASN A 67 8.28 6.32 2.69
N LEU A 68 8.62 5.39 3.58
CA LEU A 68 7.66 4.53 4.27
C LEU A 68 7.26 5.14 5.62
N THR A 69 5.96 5.42 5.77
CA THR A 69 5.33 5.81 7.04
C THR A 69 4.62 4.61 7.65
N ILE A 70 5.01 4.25 8.88
CA ILE A 70 4.44 3.11 9.60
C ILE A 70 3.78 3.63 10.87
N LYS A 71 2.49 3.30 11.05
CA LYS A 71 1.74 3.56 12.28
C LYS A 71 1.35 2.24 12.93
N LYS A 72 1.73 2.06 14.20
CA LYS A 72 1.44 0.87 15.00
C LYS A 72 0.17 1.13 15.82
N ASP A 73 -0.94 0.54 15.41
CA ASP A 73 -2.19 0.49 16.19
C ASP A 73 -2.51 -1.00 16.50
N GLU A 74 -3.77 -1.45 16.40
CA GLU A 74 -4.15 -2.89 16.48
C GLU A 74 -3.55 -3.71 15.33
N PHE A 75 -3.59 -3.14 14.12
CA PHE A 75 -2.86 -3.60 12.95
C PHE A 75 -1.91 -2.50 12.50
N THR A 76 -0.78 -2.87 11.89
CA THR A 76 0.10 -1.88 11.29
C THR A 76 -0.60 -1.21 10.10
N ARG A 77 -0.50 0.12 10.03
CA ARG A 77 -0.78 0.87 8.80
C ARG A 77 0.54 1.22 8.14
N LEU A 78 0.68 0.87 6.88
CA LEU A 78 1.81 1.24 6.05
C LEU A 78 1.33 2.24 5.01
N CYS A 79 2.04 3.35 4.86
CA CYS A 79 1.86 4.26 3.75
C CYS A 79 3.20 4.48 3.06
N ILE A 80 3.19 4.39 1.74
CA ILE A 80 4.29 4.60 0.83
C ILE A 80 3.98 5.89 0.09
N GLU A 81 4.84 6.90 0.21
CA GLU A 81 4.54 8.21 -0.36
C GLU A 81 4.53 8.17 -1.89
N GLN A 82 5.48 7.45 -2.50
CA GLN A 82 5.50 7.21 -3.95
C GLN A 82 5.95 5.78 -4.27
N THR A 83 5.25 5.12 -5.17
CA THR A 83 5.64 3.82 -5.73
C THR A 83 5.40 3.78 -7.23
N GLN A 84 6.17 2.99 -7.98
CA GLN A 84 5.93 2.78 -9.42
C GLN A 84 4.90 1.67 -9.68
N ASN A 85 4.51 0.91 -8.65
CA ASN A 85 3.51 -0.13 -8.76
C ASN A 85 2.09 0.45 -8.63
N SER A 86 1.47 0.81 -9.76
CA SER A 86 0.08 1.29 -9.81
C SER A 86 -0.86 0.21 -10.37
N LEU A 87 -2.00 0.01 -9.71
CA LEU A 87 -3.09 -0.83 -10.23
C LEU A 87 -4.12 -0.03 -11.05
N HIS A 88 -4.08 1.30 -10.94
CA HIS A 88 -5.05 2.23 -11.54
C HIS A 88 -4.38 3.21 -12.50
N GLU A 89 -3.23 2.82 -13.07
CA GLU A 89 -2.48 3.57 -14.09
C GLU A 89 -2.10 5.01 -13.68
N LEU A 90 -1.86 5.22 -12.38
CA LEU A 90 -1.38 6.47 -11.82
C LEU A 90 0.15 6.57 -11.92
N TYR A 91 0.65 7.77 -12.21
CA TYR A 91 2.07 8.07 -12.16
C TYR A 91 2.52 8.33 -10.71
N ALA A 92 3.41 7.48 -10.20
CA ALA A 92 3.98 7.57 -8.85
C ALA A 92 2.93 7.74 -7.72
N PRO A 93 1.91 6.87 -7.63
CA PRO A 93 0.87 6.99 -6.62
C PRO A 93 1.40 6.83 -5.20
N LYS A 94 0.66 7.44 -4.27
CA LYS A 94 0.70 7.14 -2.85
C LYS A 94 -0.14 5.90 -2.56
N VAL A 95 0.46 4.92 -1.87
CA VAL A 95 -0.20 3.65 -1.56
C VAL A 95 -0.19 3.41 -0.07
N CYS A 96 -1.35 3.13 0.51
CA CYS A 96 -1.49 2.79 1.92
C CYS A 96 -2.15 1.42 2.08
N TRP A 97 -1.52 0.56 2.88
CA TRP A 97 -2.05 -0.72 3.32
C TRP A 97 -2.66 -0.58 4.71
N VAL A 98 -3.93 -0.95 4.82
CA VAL A 98 -4.72 -0.78 6.04
C VAL A 98 -5.62 -1.99 6.25
N VAL A 99 -5.79 -2.41 7.50
CA VAL A 99 -6.80 -3.40 7.87
C VAL A 99 -8.05 -2.68 8.35
N LEU A 100 -9.17 -2.87 7.65
CA LEU A 100 -10.48 -2.37 8.03
C LEU A 100 -11.11 -3.29 9.08
N LYS A 101 -11.81 -2.71 10.06
CA LYS A 101 -12.54 -3.45 11.11
C LYS A 101 -13.60 -4.40 10.56
N LYS A 102 -14.18 -4.07 9.40
CA LYS A 102 -15.15 -4.93 8.72
C LYS A 102 -14.43 -6.19 8.23
N GLU A 103 -14.77 -7.32 8.84
CA GLU A 103 -14.22 -8.66 8.51
C GLU A 103 -12.68 -8.75 8.60
N ASN A 104 -12.02 -7.84 9.32
CA ASN A 104 -10.56 -7.67 9.32
C ASN A 104 -9.99 -7.71 7.90
N THR A 105 -10.54 -6.87 7.02
CA THR A 105 -10.18 -6.86 5.60
C THR A 105 -8.95 -6.00 5.37
N LEU A 106 -7.86 -6.59 4.89
CA LEU A 106 -6.71 -5.86 4.39
C LEU A 106 -7.07 -5.24 3.04
N VAL A 107 -6.95 -3.92 2.98
CA VAL A 107 -7.19 -3.13 1.79
C VAL A 107 -5.93 -2.40 1.38
N ARG A 108 -5.77 -2.25 0.07
CA ARG A 108 -4.77 -1.39 -0.55
C ARG A 108 -5.50 -0.14 -1.03
N VAL A 109 -5.09 1.01 -0.51
CA VAL A 109 -5.64 2.32 -0.89
C VAL A 109 -4.63 2.98 -1.80
N GLU A 110 -5.04 3.39 -3.00
CA GLU A 110 -4.19 4.02 -4.00
C GLU A 110 -4.76 5.38 -4.40
N GLY A 111 -3.90 6.40 -4.50
CA GLY A 111 -4.28 7.73 -4.94
C GLY A 111 -3.07 8.66 -5.06
N VAL A 112 -3.28 9.90 -5.47
CA VAL A 112 -2.17 10.86 -5.69
C VAL A 112 -1.85 11.60 -4.40
N ASN A 113 -2.80 12.37 -3.88
CA ASN A 113 -2.60 13.23 -2.71
C ASN A 113 -3.75 13.02 -1.74
N TYR A 114 -3.60 12.04 -0.85
CA TYR A 114 -4.56 11.81 0.22
C TYR A 114 -3.83 11.56 1.54
N THR A 115 -4.58 11.71 2.63
CA THR A 115 -4.10 11.37 3.97
C THR A 115 -5.15 10.52 4.64
N LEU A 116 -4.72 9.55 5.44
CA LEU A 116 -5.64 8.75 6.23
C LEU A 116 -5.80 9.36 7.63
N PRO A 117 -7.03 9.55 8.15
CA PRO A 117 -8.33 9.24 7.52
C PRO A 117 -8.70 10.19 6.38
N LEU A 118 -9.40 9.66 5.37
CA LEU A 118 -9.78 10.37 4.15
C LEU A 118 -10.71 11.56 4.42
N ARG A 119 -10.53 12.62 3.64
CA ARG A 119 -11.44 13.78 3.61
C ARG A 119 -12.50 13.61 2.51
N SER A 120 -13.63 14.31 2.61
CA SER A 120 -14.75 14.16 1.67
C SER A 120 -14.40 14.43 0.20
N GLU A 121 -13.40 15.26 -0.06
CA GLU A 121 -12.95 15.61 -1.43
C GLU A 121 -11.87 14.66 -1.96
N GLU A 122 -11.27 13.82 -1.11
CA GLU A 122 -10.18 12.94 -1.50
C GLU A 122 -10.73 11.70 -2.21
N ARG A 123 -10.33 11.54 -3.48
CA ARG A 123 -10.68 10.37 -4.29
C ARG A 123 -9.52 9.39 -4.31
N VAL A 124 -9.79 8.18 -3.87
CA VAL A 124 -8.83 7.07 -3.83
C VAL A 124 -9.50 5.80 -4.34
N ALA A 125 -8.72 4.94 -4.97
CA ALA A 125 -9.12 3.58 -5.23
C ALA A 125 -8.87 2.72 -3.98
N VAL A 126 -9.83 1.87 -3.63
CA VAL A 126 -9.74 0.99 -2.47
C VAL A 126 -9.93 -0.45 -2.93
N ASP A 127 -8.85 -1.20 -2.96
CA ASP A 127 -8.85 -2.59 -3.40
C ASP A 127 -8.84 -3.54 -2.19
N PRO A 128 -9.90 -4.35 -2.00
CA PRO A 128 -9.91 -5.37 -0.96
C PRO A 128 -9.02 -6.54 -1.37
N ILE A 129 -7.94 -6.76 -0.62
CA ILE A 129 -6.93 -7.77 -0.95
C ILE A 129 -7.25 -9.10 -0.28
N MET A 130 -7.53 -9.09 1.03
CA MET A 130 -7.85 -10.31 1.77
C MET A 130 -8.69 -10.03 3.01
N LYS A 131 -9.54 -11.01 3.36
CA LYS A 131 -10.44 -10.96 4.53
C LYS A 131 -9.95 -11.87 5.64
N GLY A 132 -10.30 -11.57 6.88
CA GLY A 132 -9.95 -12.36 8.05
C GLY A 132 -8.46 -12.31 8.37
N VAL A 133 -7.87 -11.12 8.33
CA VAL A 133 -6.48 -10.92 8.76
C VAL A 133 -6.41 -11.03 10.29
N GLU A 134 -5.47 -11.84 10.76
CA GLU A 134 -5.17 -12.04 12.19
C GLU A 134 -3.89 -11.33 12.60
N LEU A 135 -2.91 -11.25 11.70
CA LEU A 135 -1.66 -10.52 11.91
C LEU A 135 -1.32 -9.72 10.66
N PHE A 136 -1.04 -8.43 10.84
CA PHE A 136 -0.40 -7.61 9.82
C PHE A 136 0.54 -6.63 10.49
N ASP A 137 1.83 -6.92 10.39
CA ASP A 137 2.85 -6.18 11.11
C ASP A 137 4.10 -5.93 10.27
N ILE A 138 4.65 -4.72 10.36
CA ILE A 138 5.81 -4.31 9.55
C ILE A 138 6.89 -3.70 10.43
N TYR A 139 8.11 -4.21 10.30
CA TYR A 139 9.29 -3.73 11.00
C TYR A 139 10.24 -3.08 10.01
N TYR A 140 10.45 -1.76 10.14
CA TYR A 140 11.41 -1.01 9.34
C TYR A 140 12.39 -0.24 10.23
N PRO A 141 13.55 -0.82 10.59
CA PRO A 141 14.53 -0.18 11.44
C PRO A 141 15.14 1.04 10.73
N LYS A 142 15.16 2.22 11.37
CA LYS A 142 15.69 3.47 10.76
C LYS A 142 17.14 3.39 10.28
N LYS A 143 17.95 2.47 10.82
CA LYS A 143 19.38 2.29 10.49
C LYS A 143 19.65 1.16 9.48
N LYS A 144 18.62 0.41 9.08
CA LYS A 144 18.76 -0.73 8.16
C LYS A 144 17.93 -0.45 6.91
N ASP A 145 18.43 -0.91 5.77
CA ASP A 145 17.77 -0.91 4.47
C ASP A 145 16.79 -2.10 4.31
N LYS A 146 16.38 -2.70 5.43
CA LYS A 146 15.62 -3.94 5.48
C LYS A 146 14.23 -3.69 6.08
N VAL A 147 13.20 -4.13 5.38
CA VAL A 147 11.80 -4.12 5.84
C VAL A 147 11.38 -5.56 6.05
N LEU A 148 10.95 -5.92 7.26
CA LEU A 148 10.38 -7.25 7.56
C LEU A 148 8.86 -7.12 7.67
N ILE A 149 8.13 -7.95 6.93
CA ILE A 149 6.68 -7.98 6.89
C ILE A 149 6.22 -9.31 7.48
N LEU A 150 5.19 -9.26 8.33
CA LEU A 150 4.47 -10.42 8.85
C LEU A 150 3.00 -10.29 8.49
N LEU A 151 2.43 -11.34 7.91
CA LEU A 151 1.05 -11.41 7.47
C LEU A 151 0.46 -12.77 7.81
N GLN A 152 -0.70 -12.81 8.46
CA GLN A 152 -1.42 -14.03 8.76
C GLN A 152 -2.91 -13.87 8.46
N GLN A 153 -3.46 -14.87 7.78
CA GLN A 153 -4.90 -15.00 7.58
C GLN A 153 -5.45 -16.10 8.48
N LYS A 154 -6.69 -15.93 8.93
CA LYS A 154 -7.43 -16.93 9.69
C LYS A 154 -7.37 -18.33 9.06
N GLY A 155 -6.91 -19.29 9.86
CA GLY A 155 -6.77 -20.69 9.46
C GLY A 155 -5.66 -20.96 8.43
N LYS A 156 -4.65 -20.09 8.34
CA LYS A 156 -3.46 -20.29 7.51
C LYS A 156 -2.19 -20.07 8.34
N ALA A 157 -1.10 -20.69 7.91
CA ALA A 157 0.22 -20.45 8.49
C ALA A 157 0.63 -18.98 8.30
N PRO A 158 1.33 -18.37 9.28
CA PRO A 158 1.85 -17.02 9.14
C PRO A 158 2.93 -16.96 8.06
N ILE A 159 2.92 -15.88 7.29
CA ILE A 159 3.88 -15.61 6.23
C ILE A 159 4.74 -14.44 6.68
N SER A 160 6.05 -14.61 6.55
CA SER A 160 7.02 -13.56 6.80
C SER A 160 7.99 -13.44 5.64
N PHE A 161 8.24 -12.23 5.17
CA PHE A 161 9.23 -11.97 4.13
C PHE A 161 9.96 -10.65 4.39
N MET A 162 11.18 -10.57 3.89
CA MET A 162 12.05 -9.41 4.08
C MET A 162 12.40 -8.79 2.73
N VAL A 163 12.24 -7.48 2.64
CA VAL A 163 12.69 -6.67 1.51
C VAL A 163 13.96 -5.92 1.91
N GLN A 164 14.99 -5.96 1.08
CA GLN A 164 16.29 -5.31 1.32
C GLN A 164 16.52 -4.20 0.27
N GLY A 165 17.45 -3.27 0.53
CA GLY A 165 17.76 -2.18 -0.39
C GLY A 165 16.82 -0.96 -0.31
N ILE A 166 15.93 -0.89 0.68
CA ILE A 166 15.00 0.25 0.82
C ILE A 166 15.71 1.40 1.56
N THR A 167 16.23 2.35 0.80
CA THR A 167 16.93 3.53 1.35
C THR A 167 15.99 4.71 1.51
N ARG A 168 15.97 5.31 2.70
CA ARG A 168 15.14 6.50 2.94
C ARG A 168 15.72 7.70 2.18
N PRO A 169 14.89 8.53 1.53
CA PRO A 169 15.36 9.76 0.92
C PRO A 169 15.96 10.65 1.99
N LYS A 170 17.20 11.11 1.78
CA LYS A 170 17.87 12.04 2.69
C LYS A 170 17.08 13.35 2.69
N PRO A 171 16.77 13.94 3.86
CA PRO A 171 16.11 15.23 3.90
C PRO A 171 16.96 16.26 3.15
N LEU A 172 16.33 16.98 2.22
CA LEU A 172 16.98 18.05 1.46
C LEU A 172 17.57 19.06 2.45
N LYS A 173 18.90 19.22 2.42
CA LYS A 173 19.58 20.23 3.23
C LYS A 173 19.00 21.60 2.87
N PRO A 174 18.64 22.44 3.85
CA PRO A 174 18.10 23.77 3.56
C PRO A 174 19.11 24.55 2.73
N LYS A 175 18.68 25.03 1.55
CA LYS A 175 19.49 25.93 0.72
C LYS A 175 19.86 27.15 1.58
N LYS A 176 21.16 27.33 1.86
CA LYS A 176 21.68 28.53 2.54
C LYS A 176 21.16 29.75 1.79
N LYS A 177 20.29 30.55 2.44
CA LYS A 177 19.89 31.86 1.91
C LYS A 177 21.14 32.72 1.79
N THR A 178 21.62 32.93 0.57
CA THR A 178 22.68 33.90 0.29
C THR A 178 22.15 35.27 0.70
N LYS A 179 22.71 35.86 1.76
CA LYS A 179 22.38 37.23 2.19
C LYS A 179 22.65 38.16 1.03
N ARG A 180 21.60 38.63 0.34
CA ARG A 180 21.71 39.82 -0.51
C ARG A 180 22.07 40.98 0.40
N ARG A 181 23.30 41.50 0.27
CA ARG A 181 23.75 42.72 0.93
C ARG A 181 22.79 43.84 0.52
N GLY A 182 22.14 44.46 1.50
CA GLY A 182 21.31 45.64 1.27
C GLY A 182 22.15 46.75 0.67
N SER A 183 21.76 47.22 -0.51
CA SER A 183 22.22 48.50 -1.03
C SER A 183 21.59 49.58 -0.16
N ARG A 184 22.43 50.30 0.60
CA ARG A 184 22.07 51.58 1.22
C ARG A 184 21.85 52.56 0.07
N ASP A 185 20.61 52.96 -0.18
CA ASP A 185 20.38 54.19 -0.94
C ASP A 185 19.96 55.31 0.00
N ARG A 186 20.58 56.46 -0.26
CA ARG A 186 20.76 57.59 0.65
C ARG A 186 19.49 58.44 0.70
N ASN A 187 19.14 58.87 1.91
CA ASN A 187 18.22 60.00 2.12
C ASN A 187 18.72 61.22 1.34
N ASN A 188 17.86 61.82 0.51
CA ASN A 188 18.04 63.20 0.09
C ASN A 188 16.71 63.96 0.19
N THR A 189 16.63 64.79 1.22
CA THR A 189 15.63 65.85 1.40
C THR A 189 16.21 67.14 0.84
N HIS A 190 15.54 67.82 -0.12
CA HIS A 190 14.93 69.15 0.10
C HIS A 190 14.29 69.76 -1.18
N ARG A 191 13.11 70.39 -0.97
CA ARG A 191 12.59 71.66 -1.52
C ARG A 191 11.80 71.75 -2.85
N THR A 192 10.49 72.08 -2.68
CA THR A 192 9.65 73.17 -3.26
C THR A 192 9.54 73.31 -4.78
N ASN A 193 8.41 73.59 -5.46
CA ASN A 193 7.05 74.05 -5.15
C ASN A 193 6.12 73.80 -6.39
N PRO A 194 4.82 74.21 -6.43
CA PRO A 194 3.73 73.45 -7.05
C PRO A 194 3.23 73.97 -8.42
N GLY A 195 2.47 73.13 -9.13
CA GLY A 195 1.50 73.57 -10.12
C GLY A 195 1.27 72.59 -11.28
N THR A 196 0.11 71.94 -11.31
CA THR A 196 -0.85 71.83 -12.44
C THR A 196 -1.75 70.60 -12.27
N ARG A 197 -3.06 70.82 -12.43
CA ARG A 197 -4.13 69.83 -12.31
C ARG A 197 -4.38 69.18 -13.67
N THR A 198 -4.47 67.85 -13.72
CA THR A 198 -5.29 67.09 -14.68
C THR A 198 -5.86 65.85 -13.98
N PRO A 199 -7.17 65.54 -14.10
CA PRO A 199 -7.78 64.35 -13.52
C PRO A 199 -8.03 63.30 -14.62
N SER A 200 -7.28 62.20 -14.63
CA SER A 200 -7.72 60.95 -15.30
C SER A 200 -6.77 59.81 -14.92
N GLY A 201 -7.30 58.73 -14.36
CA GLY A 201 -6.48 57.56 -14.03
C GLY A 201 -7.16 56.63 -13.02
N THR A 202 -7.96 55.71 -13.55
CA THR A 202 -8.52 54.52 -12.90
C THR A 202 -7.58 53.85 -11.88
N HIS A 203 -8.02 53.76 -10.62
CA HIS A 203 -7.36 52.95 -9.59
C HIS A 203 -7.60 51.45 -9.87
N ASN A 204 -6.56 50.74 -10.30
CA ASN A 204 -6.51 49.29 -10.25
C ASN A 204 -6.10 48.86 -8.82
N PRO A 205 -6.77 47.88 -8.17
CA PRO A 205 -6.35 47.41 -6.86
C PRO A 205 -4.95 46.77 -6.93
N GLY A 206 -4.07 47.13 -5.99
CA GLY A 206 -2.75 46.53 -5.89
C GLY A 206 -2.81 45.04 -5.54
N ASN A 207 -1.87 44.25 -6.06
CA ASN A 207 -1.73 42.83 -5.76
C ASN A 207 -1.54 42.61 -4.24
N PRO A 208 -2.18 41.60 -3.63
CA PRO A 208 -1.97 41.28 -2.21
C PRO A 208 -0.50 40.99 -1.91
N GLY A 209 0.00 41.49 -0.78
CA GLY A 209 1.34 41.18 -0.30
C GLY A 209 1.50 39.70 0.03
N ASN A 210 2.68 39.14 -0.25
CA ASN A 210 2.98 37.75 0.10
C ASN A 210 2.91 37.52 1.63
N PRO A 211 2.35 36.40 2.10
CA PRO A 211 2.30 36.08 3.52
C PRO A 211 3.69 36.06 4.17
N GLY A 212 3.78 36.55 5.40
CA GLY A 212 5.00 36.47 6.21
C GLY A 212 5.37 35.00 6.49
N ASN A 213 6.67 34.69 6.45
CA ASN A 213 7.14 33.34 6.76
C ASN A 213 6.94 33.02 8.26
N PRO A 214 6.54 31.78 8.61
CA PRO A 214 6.45 31.34 10.00
C PRO A 214 7.78 31.49 10.74
N GLY A 215 7.69 31.76 12.05
CA GLY A 215 8.86 31.80 12.94
C GLY A 215 9.56 30.43 13.04
N ASN A 216 10.88 30.46 13.24
CA ASN A 216 11.65 29.22 13.39
C ASN A 216 11.32 28.53 14.74
N PRO A 217 11.21 27.19 14.76
CA PRO A 217 11.11 26.44 16.01
C PRO A 217 12.33 26.65 16.91
N GLY A 218 12.11 26.61 18.22
CA GLY A 218 13.19 26.63 19.21
C GLY A 218 14.09 25.40 19.12
N ASN A 219 15.36 25.54 19.54
CA ASN A 219 16.30 24.43 19.56
C ASN A 219 15.87 23.38 20.62
N PRO A 220 16.00 22.07 20.32
CA PRO A 220 15.80 21.03 21.31
C PRO A 220 16.78 21.14 22.48
N GLY A 221 16.33 20.79 23.68
CA GLY A 221 17.21 20.65 24.84
C GLY A 221 18.22 19.51 24.69
N ASN A 222 19.34 19.60 25.40
CA ASN A 222 20.34 18.54 25.40
C ASN A 222 19.83 17.28 26.12
N PRO A 223 20.13 16.07 25.62
CA PRO A 223 19.81 14.83 26.32
C PRO A 223 20.50 14.76 27.69
N GLY A 224 19.83 14.16 28.67
CA GLY A 224 20.43 13.82 29.95
C GLY A 224 21.47 12.71 29.83
N ASN A 225 22.46 12.69 30.73
CA ASN A 225 23.47 11.63 30.75
C ASN A 225 22.87 10.28 31.16
N PRO A 226 23.36 9.16 30.59
CA PRO A 226 22.97 7.82 31.01
C PRO A 226 23.31 7.55 32.48
N GLY A 227 22.46 6.79 33.17
CA GLY A 227 22.74 6.28 34.51
C GLY A 227 23.81 5.17 34.48
N ASN A 228 24.59 5.05 35.56
CA ASN A 228 25.60 4.00 35.68
C ASN A 228 24.95 2.61 35.79
N PRO A 229 25.57 1.56 35.21
CA PRO A 229 25.12 0.18 35.36
C PRO A 229 25.19 -0.27 36.83
N GLY A 230 24.20 -1.04 37.27
CA GLY A 230 24.21 -1.70 38.58
C GLY A 230 25.20 -2.88 38.60
N ASN A 231 25.85 -3.10 39.74
CA ASN A 231 26.74 -4.25 39.93
C ASN A 231 25.94 -5.57 39.91
N PRO A 232 26.46 -6.65 39.29
CA PRO A 232 25.87 -7.97 39.39
C PRO A 232 25.94 -8.49 40.84
N GLY A 233 24.84 -9.05 41.32
CA GLY A 233 24.76 -9.68 42.64
C GLY A 233 25.57 -10.98 42.72
N ALA A 234 26.13 -11.24 43.90
CA ALA A 234 26.75 -12.50 44.29
C ALA A 234 25.68 -13.54 44.68
#